data_AF-A0A1Q6YMR9-F1
#
_entry.id   AF-A0A1Q6YMR9-F1
#
_cell.length_a   1.000
_cell.length_b   1.000
_cell.length_c   1.000
_cell.angle_alpha   90.00
_cell.angle_beta   90.00
_cell.angle_gamma   90.00
#
_symmetry.space_group_name_H-M   'P 1'
#
loop_
_entity.id
_entity.type
_entity.pdbx_description
1 polymer ?
#
loop_
_entity_poly.entity_id
_entity_poly.type
_entity_poly.pdbx_seq_one_letter_code
_entity_poly.pdbx_strand_id
1 'polypeptide(L)' 'MSMGGLFIETSEPKDEGVRARLDFLVQEGQIRADAEVRHASSGIGLGLKFTALSAQDQPKLAALLTRLRAARNSH' A
#
# COMPACT_ATOMS: atom_id res chain seq x y z
N MET A 1 -1.53 -3.83 5.18
CA MET A 1 -0.85 -2.55 4.88
C MET A 1 -0.10 -2.06 6.11
N SER A 2 1.05 -1.41 5.91
CA SER A 2 1.86 -0.74 6.93
C SER A 2 2.44 0.57 6.36
N MET A 3 3.27 1.26 7.14
CA MET A 3 3.99 2.46 6.65
C MET A 3 5.06 2.11 5.61
N GLY A 4 5.53 0.85 5.56
CA GLY A 4 6.58 0.42 4.63
C GLY A 4 6.06 -0.20 3.33
N GLY A 5 4.74 -0.45 3.23
CA GLY A 5 4.18 -1.13 2.07
C GLY A 5 2.85 -1.81 2.34
N LEU A 6 2.40 -2.61 1.37
CA LEU A 6 1.13 -3.31 1.42
C LEU A 6 1.12 -4.53 0.53
N PHE A 7 0.10 -5.34 0.73
CA PHE A 7 -0.27 -6.41 -0.17
C PHE A 7 -1.54 -5.99 -0.91
N ILE A 8 -1.55 -6.13 -2.24
CA ILE A 8 -2.77 -6.03 -3.05
C ILE A 8 -3.14 -7.41 -3.57
N GLU A 9 -4.42 -7.73 -3.52
CA GLU A 9 -4.96 -8.88 -4.24
C GLU A 9 -5.09 -8.49 -5.72
N THR A 10 -4.50 -9.31 -6.57
CA THR A 10 -4.59 -9.15 -8.03
C THR A 10 -4.30 -10.48 -8.70
N SER A 11 -5.02 -10.75 -9.78
CA SER A 11 -4.79 -11.92 -10.63
C SER A 11 -3.64 -11.70 -11.62
N GLU A 12 -3.18 -10.44 -11.78
CA GLU A 12 -2.09 -10.09 -12.68
C GLU A 12 -0.73 -10.29 -11.99
N PRO A 13 0.09 -11.26 -12.42
CA PRO A 13 1.43 -11.41 -11.90
C PRO A 13 2.32 -10.25 -12.35
N LYS A 14 3.26 -9.86 -11.49
CA LYS A 14 4.37 -8.96 -11.78
C LYS A 14 5.63 -9.57 -11.23
N ASP A 15 6.74 -9.42 -11.95
CA ASP A 15 8.03 -9.91 -11.49
C ASP A 15 8.51 -9.13 -10.27
N GLU A 16 9.26 -9.79 -9.39
CA GLU A 16 9.96 -9.12 -8.30
C GLU A 16 10.96 -8.09 -8.82
N GLY A 17 11.12 -6.97 -8.10
CA GLY A 17 11.95 -5.85 -8.51
C GLY A 17 11.27 -4.86 -9.47
N VAL A 18 10.11 -5.20 -10.03
CA VAL A 18 9.35 -4.27 -10.88
C VAL A 18 8.86 -3.08 -10.04
N ARG A 19 9.05 -1.88 -10.59
CA ARG A 19 8.54 -0.64 -10.01
C ARG A 19 7.07 -0.46 -10.35
N ALA A 20 6.29 -0.05 -9.37
CA ALA A 20 4.88 0.27 -9.49
C ALA A 20 4.62 1.67 -8.93
N ARG A 21 3.71 2.40 -9.57
CA ARG A 21 3.12 3.61 -9.01
C ARG A 21 1.75 3.24 -8.46
N LEU A 22 1.50 3.65 -7.23
CA LEU A 22 0.28 3.33 -6.50
C LEU A 22 -0.47 4.62 -6.20
N ASP A 23 -1.76 4.62 -6.52
CA ASP A 23 -2.69 5.71 -6.23
C ASP A 23 -3.85 5.14 -5.42
N PHE A 24 -3.93 5.48 -4.13
CA PHE A 24 -5.03 5.08 -3.25
C PHE A 24 -6.01 6.23 -3.11
N LEU A 25 -7.29 5.90 -3.19
CA LEU A 25 -8.38 6.79 -2.78
C LEU A 25 -8.91 6.31 -1.45
N VAL A 26 -8.66 7.09 -0.40
CA VAL A 26 -9.11 6.80 0.96
C VAL A 26 -9.84 8.00 1.56
N GLN A 27 -10.41 7.83 2.75
CA GLN A 27 -11.12 8.91 3.44
C GLN A 27 -10.20 10.10 3.74
N GLU A 28 -8.91 9.86 3.93
CA GLU A 28 -7.86 10.87 4.13
C GLU A 28 -7.47 11.60 2.82
N GLY A 29 -8.13 11.26 1.71
CA GLY A 29 -7.88 11.79 0.37
C GLY A 29 -7.05 10.84 -0.51
N GLN A 30 -6.55 11.35 -1.63
CA GLN A 30 -5.65 10.59 -2.49
C GLN A 30 -4.27 10.47 -1.84
N ILE A 31 -3.69 9.26 -1.85
CA ILE A 31 -2.32 8.95 -1.43
C ILE A 31 -1.58 8.40 -2.65
N ARG A 32 -0.40 8.96 -2.96
CA ARG A 32 0.44 8.49 -4.06
C ARG A 32 1.76 7.95 -3.54
N ALA A 33 2.17 6.78 -3.99
CA ALA A 33 3.42 6.16 -3.59
C ALA A 33 4.09 5.47 -4.78
N ASP A 34 5.42 5.55 -4.84
CA ASP A 34 6.19 4.62 -5.66
C ASP A 34 6.53 3.39 -4.82
N ALA A 35 6.52 2.24 -5.46
CA ALA A 35 6.77 0.96 -4.82
C ALA A 35 7.56 0.02 -5.72
N GLU A 36 8.05 -1.05 -5.11
CA GLU A 36 8.73 -2.17 -5.77
C GLU A 36 8.03 -3.47 -5.35
N VAL A 37 7.80 -4.34 -6.32
CA VAL A 37 7.29 -5.70 -6.05
C VAL A 37 8.37 -6.48 -5.30
N ARG A 38 8.05 -6.95 -4.09
CA ARG A 38 8.94 -7.75 -3.24
C ARG A 38 8.50 -9.19 -3.09
N HIS A 39 7.25 -9.47 -3.44
CA HIS A 39 6.71 -10.82 -3.43
C HIS A 39 5.56 -10.88 -4.43
N ALA A 40 5.51 -11.91 -5.25
CA ALA A 40 4.40 -12.18 -6.15
C ALA A 40 3.91 -13.60 -5.92
N SER A 41 2.62 -13.74 -5.66
CA SER A 41 1.98 -15.05 -5.55
C SER A 41 0.91 -15.15 -6.64
N SER A 42 1.15 -16.04 -7.60
CA SER A 42 0.26 -16.25 -8.73
C SER A 42 -1.16 -16.56 -8.26
N GLY A 43 -2.14 -15.79 -8.74
CA GLY A 43 -3.55 -15.93 -8.36
C GLY A 43 -3.92 -15.43 -6.95
N ILE A 44 -2.97 -14.91 -6.16
CA ILE A 44 -3.22 -14.38 -4.82
C ILE A 44 -3.01 -12.86 -4.80
N GLY A 45 -1.86 -12.37 -5.28
CA GLY A 45 -1.57 -10.94 -5.28
C GLY A 45 -0.09 -10.58 -5.19
N LEU A 46 0.16 -9.30 -4.90
CA LEU A 46 1.48 -8.67 -4.89
C LEU A 46 1.80 -8.02 -3.55
N GLY A 47 2.94 -8.39 -2.98
CA GLY A 47 3.58 -7.66 -1.88
C GLY A 47 4.42 -6.51 -2.44
N LEU A 48 4.05 -5.29 -2.07
CA LEU A 48 4.66 -4.05 -2.56
C LEU A 48 5.33 -3.33 -1.40
N LYS A 49 6.61 -3.01 -1.56
CA LYS A 49 7.36 -2.15 -0.63
C LYS A 49 7.39 -0.74 -1.18
N PHE A 50 6.97 0.25 -0.38
CA PHE A 50 7.10 1.65 -0.77
C PHE A 50 8.58 2.03 -0.89
N THR A 51 8.92 2.70 -1.98
CA THR A 51 10.25 3.23 -2.27
C THR A 51 10.28 4.76 -2.19
N ALA A 52 9.14 5.41 -2.45
CA ALA A 52 8.96 6.83 -2.21
C ALA A 52 7.51 7.14 -1.79
N LEU A 53 7.38 8.08 -0.85
CA LEU A 53 6.12 8.65 -0.40
C LEU A 53 6.34 10.15 -0.20
N SER A 54 5.44 10.97 -0.72
CA SER A 54 5.57 12.42 -0.59
C SER A 54 5.34 12.88 0.86
N ALA A 55 5.93 14.02 1.24
CA ALA A 55 5.69 14.62 2.55
C ALA A 55 4.21 15.01 2.77
N GLN A 56 3.47 15.26 1.69
CA GLN A 56 2.04 15.53 1.74
C GLN A 56 1.21 14.25 2.00
N ASP A 57 1.68 13.10 1.52
CA ASP A 57 0.94 11.83 1.60
C ASP A 57 1.29 11.00 2.82
N GLN A 58 2.49 11.17 3.38
CA GLN A 58 2.91 10.53 4.62
C GLN A 58 1.93 10.72 5.79
N PRO A 59 1.45 11.94 6.13
CA PRO A 59 0.49 12.11 7.22
C PRO A 59 -0.87 11.45 6.92
N LYS A 60 -1.30 11.42 5.65
CA LYS A 60 -2.54 10.74 5.25
C LYS A 60 -2.44 9.23 5.45
N LEU A 61 -1.31 8.63 5.07
CA LEU A 61 -1.06 7.20 5.30
C LEU A 61 -1.01 6.87 6.79
N ALA A 62 -0.39 7.73 7.60
CA ALA A 62 -0.36 7.56 9.06
C ALA A 62 -1.76 7.62 9.69
N ALA A 63 -2.59 8.56 9.24
CA ALA A 63 -3.97 8.71 9.68
C ALA A 63 -4.81 7.49 9.25
N LEU A 64 -4.68 7.02 8.01
CA LEU A 64 -5.32 5.80 7.51
C LEU A 64 -4.98 4.59 8.39
N LEU A 65 -3.70 4.35 8.66
CA LEU A 65 -3.28 3.21 9.49
C LEU A 65 -3.82 3.30 10.92
N THR A 66 -3.88 4.51 11.48
CA THR A 66 -4.47 4.75 12.80
C THR A 66 -5.96 4.41 12.80
N ARG A 67 -6.71 4.89 11.81
CA ARG A 67 -8.15 4.60 11.67
C ARG A 67 -8.42 3.11 11.48
N LEU A 68 -7.66 2.43 10.62
CA LEU A 68 -7.81 0.99 10.41
C LEU A 68 -7.55 0.16 11.67
N ARG A 69 -6.57 0.58 12.51
CA ARG A 69 -6.32 -0.06 13.80
C ARG A 69 -7.46 0.17 14.79
N ALA A 70 -7.99 1.38 14.86
CA ALA A 70 -9.13 1.69 15.73
C ALA A 70 -10.37 0.87 15.31
N ALA A 71 -10.67 0.80 14.02
CA ALA A 71 -11.77 -0.01 13.50
C ALA A 71 -11.62 -1.51 13.82
N ARG A 72 -10.41 -2.04 13.77
CA ARG A 72 -10.14 -3.45 14.12
C ARG A 72 -10.34 -3.74 15.61
N ASN A 73 -10.02 -2.79 16.48
CA ASN A 73 -10.15 -2.95 17.93
C ASN A 73 -11.58 -2.68 18.44
N SER A 74 -12.52 -2.38 17.55
CA SER A 74 -13.94 -2.10 17.86
C SER A 74 -14.83 -3.35 17.69
N HIS A 75 -14.22 -4.51 17.42
CA HIS A 75 -14.82 -5.83 17.27
C HIS A 75 -14.21 -6.78 18.31
#